data_AF-A0A1B8GVM1-F1
#
_entry.id   AF-A0A1B8GVM1-F1
#
_cell.length_a   1.000
_cell.length_b   1.000
_cell.length_c   1.000
_cell.angle_alpha   90.00
_cell.angle_beta   90.00
_cell.angle_gamma   90.00
#
_symmetry.space_group_name_H-M   'P 1'
#
loop_
_entity.id
_entity.type
_entity.pdbx_description
1 polymer ?
#
loop_
_entity_poly.entity_id
_entity_poly.type
_entity_poly.pdbx_seq_one_letter_code
_entity_poly.pdbx_strand_id
1 'polypeptide(L)'
;MAPIATSWTAARLKPKLPAPLNPTPFQKRLMRNPYAVALSKPVRLCALTRTWLPRSFLQPFELVPRPDTDELWYLPRDLTTRVPREERDETETNKRSRPGRRNYVLANQELLEAVNSKRSGLTGSWARFSNPAVGPGAKLRWRADMDEFVCKMMRKKVEGELVALMKWNQGQLSHAKTWDAVVKKKQMGALLWLGPYKEGTDTPEPRVEGEAATNLPQAPLTSSPITDEKGPGQFATISYPPHWEKKLPLHNLVMLLGQEGVDSLRAQFPNIMCHEFVVVKDKQETVSVRQWLWKLQQFLSKLEDN
;
A
#
# COMPACT_ATOMS: atom_id res chain seq x y z
N MET A 1 -21.36 -20.96 43.42
CA MET A 1 -21.94 -20.57 42.12
C MET A 1 -20.81 -20.42 41.11
N ALA A 2 -20.71 -21.33 40.14
CA ALA A 2 -19.74 -21.19 39.05
C ALA A 2 -20.25 -20.12 38.07
N PRO A 3 -19.39 -19.21 37.57
CA PRO A 3 -19.81 -18.21 36.62
C PRO A 3 -20.21 -18.88 35.30
N ILE A 4 -21.40 -18.56 34.81
CA ILE A 4 -21.91 -18.99 33.50
C ILE A 4 -20.97 -18.40 32.45
N ALA A 5 -20.11 -19.25 31.87
CA ALA A 5 -19.26 -18.87 30.75
C ALA A 5 -20.16 -18.53 29.55
N THR A 6 -20.31 -17.24 29.26
CA THR A 6 -21.02 -16.79 28.05
C THR A 6 -20.26 -17.31 26.83
N SER A 7 -20.97 -17.96 25.92
CA SER A 7 -20.49 -18.64 24.69
C SER A 7 -19.52 -17.81 23.82
N TRP A 8 -19.52 -16.49 23.99
CA TRP A 8 -18.62 -15.53 23.35
C TRP A 8 -17.15 -15.64 23.78
N THR A 9 -16.87 -16.11 25.00
CA THR A 9 -15.49 -16.28 25.50
C THR A 9 -14.84 -17.56 24.95
N ALA A 10 -15.63 -18.63 24.76
CA ALA A 10 -15.15 -19.90 24.22
C ALA A 10 -14.69 -19.82 22.75
N ALA A 11 -15.30 -18.95 21.93
CA ALA A 11 -14.93 -18.80 20.52
C ALA A 11 -13.53 -18.19 20.30
N ARG A 12 -13.00 -17.41 21.26
CA ARG A 12 -11.63 -16.82 21.17
C ARG A 12 -10.53 -17.79 21.57
N LEU A 13 -10.88 -18.90 22.23
CA LEU A 13 -9.93 -19.88 22.75
C LEU A 13 -9.67 -21.02 21.77
N LYS A 14 -10.39 -21.12 20.64
CA LYS A 14 -10.05 -22.11 19.63
C LYS A 14 -8.68 -21.76 19.04
N PRO A 15 -7.64 -22.60 19.26
CA PRO A 15 -6.35 -22.35 18.67
C PRO A 15 -6.54 -22.33 17.16
N LYS A 16 -5.91 -21.35 16.49
CA LYS A 16 -5.83 -21.37 15.04
C LYS A 16 -5.22 -22.71 14.66
N LEU A 17 -5.90 -23.47 13.81
CA LEU A 17 -5.34 -24.71 13.28
C LEU A 17 -3.94 -24.39 12.73
N PRO A 18 -2.92 -25.20 13.04
CA PRO A 18 -1.59 -24.99 12.53
C PRO A 18 -1.65 -24.93 11.00
N ALA A 19 -0.77 -24.12 10.40
CA ALA A 19 -0.65 -24.10 8.96
C ALA A 19 -0.37 -25.54 8.47
N PRO A 20 -1.04 -26.01 7.41
CA PRO A 20 -0.81 -27.36 6.91
C PRO A 20 0.67 -27.49 6.52
N LEU A 21 1.37 -28.48 7.08
CA LEU A 21 2.80 -28.71 6.80
C LEU A 21 3.07 -28.83 5.29
N ASN A 22 2.15 -29.47 4.56
CA ASN A 22 2.22 -29.66 3.12
C ASN A 22 0.98 -29.04 2.44
N PRO A 23 1.02 -27.76 2.07
CA PRO A 23 -0.13 -27.12 1.46
C PRO A 23 -0.40 -27.68 0.06
N THR A 24 -1.67 -27.92 -0.25
CA THR A 24 -2.10 -28.37 -1.58
C THR A 24 -1.74 -27.34 -2.65
N PRO A 25 -1.64 -27.71 -3.94
CA PRO A 25 -1.39 -26.74 -5.01
C PRO A 25 -2.39 -25.56 -5.01
N PHE A 26 -3.65 -25.81 -4.67
CA PHE A 26 -4.66 -24.78 -4.52
C PHE A 26 -4.37 -23.85 -3.34
N GLN A 27 -4.04 -24.40 -2.17
CA GLN A 27 -3.65 -23.59 -0.99
C GLN A 27 -2.41 -22.73 -1.28
N LYS A 28 -1.41 -23.26 -1.99
CA LYS A 28 -0.25 -22.49 -2.44
C LYS A 28 -0.64 -21.31 -3.33
N ARG A 29 -1.59 -21.50 -4.26
CA ARG A 29 -2.13 -20.39 -5.08
C ARG A 29 -2.86 -19.35 -4.23
N LEU A 30 -3.66 -19.79 -3.27
CA LEU A 30 -4.41 -18.90 -2.38
C LEU A 30 -3.47 -18.05 -1.50
N MET A 31 -2.40 -18.64 -0.98
CA MET A 31 -1.37 -17.93 -0.20
C MET A 31 -0.60 -16.89 -1.03
N ARG A 32 -0.50 -17.08 -2.35
CA ARG A 32 0.12 -16.14 -3.28
C ARG A 32 -0.81 -15.03 -3.76
N ASN A 33 -2.12 -15.21 -3.61
CA ASN A 33 -3.10 -14.21 -4.02
C ASN A 33 -3.21 -13.11 -2.95
N PRO A 34 -2.79 -11.86 -3.23
CA PRO A 34 -2.82 -10.78 -2.24
C PRO A 34 -4.23 -10.45 -1.77
N TYR A 35 -5.25 -10.58 -2.62
CA TYR A 35 -6.64 -10.33 -2.31
C TYR A 35 -7.22 -11.39 -1.37
N ALA A 36 -6.94 -12.67 -1.63
CA ALA A 36 -7.36 -13.75 -0.73
C ALA A 36 -6.72 -13.61 0.65
N VAL A 37 -5.43 -13.26 0.71
CA VAL A 37 -4.74 -12.97 1.97
C VAL A 37 -5.32 -11.73 2.65
N ALA A 38 -5.82 -10.74 1.91
CA ALA A 38 -6.46 -9.56 2.48
C ALA A 38 -7.83 -9.89 3.09
N LEU A 39 -8.64 -10.68 2.39
CA LEU A 39 -9.98 -11.12 2.80
C LEU A 39 -9.96 -12.10 3.98
N SER A 40 -8.94 -12.96 4.05
CA SER A 40 -8.76 -13.91 5.17
C SER A 40 -8.40 -13.25 6.50
N LYS A 41 -8.10 -11.94 6.53
CA LYS A 41 -7.80 -11.27 7.80
C LYS A 41 -9.08 -11.09 8.63
N PRO A 42 -8.95 -11.04 9.98
CA PRO A 42 -10.12 -10.84 10.85
C PRO A 42 -10.92 -9.58 10.50
N VAL A 43 -12.24 -9.72 10.49
CA VAL A 43 -13.18 -8.61 10.31
C VAL A 43 -13.18 -7.69 11.53
N ARG A 44 -13.24 -6.39 11.29
CA ARG A 44 -13.24 -5.32 12.30
C ARG A 44 -14.28 -4.26 11.91
N LEU A 45 -14.81 -3.57 12.90
CA LEU A 45 -15.73 -2.46 12.72
C LEU A 45 -14.95 -1.17 12.45
N CYS A 46 -15.30 -0.45 11.38
CA CYS A 46 -14.82 0.90 11.14
C CYS A 46 -15.44 1.86 12.17
N ALA A 47 -14.60 2.64 12.86
CA ALA A 47 -15.03 3.58 13.89
C ALA A 47 -15.81 4.79 13.33
N LEU A 48 -15.58 5.15 12.06
CA LEU A 48 -16.25 6.26 11.40
C LEU A 48 -17.56 5.82 10.71
N THR A 49 -17.46 4.90 9.76
CA THR A 49 -18.57 4.49 8.89
C THR A 49 -19.43 3.36 9.46
N ARG A 50 -19.01 2.74 10.57
CA ARG A 50 -19.67 1.56 11.17
C ARG A 50 -19.77 0.35 10.24
N THR A 51 -18.98 0.30 9.16
CA THR A 51 -18.92 -0.86 8.27
C THR A 51 -18.01 -1.96 8.83
N TRP A 52 -18.38 -3.22 8.60
CA TRP A 52 -17.59 -4.39 8.99
C TRP A 52 -16.74 -4.85 7.82
N LEU A 53 -15.42 -4.74 7.94
CA LEU A 53 -14.49 -5.12 6.87
C LEU A 53 -13.29 -5.90 7.44
N PRO A 54 -12.66 -6.78 6.65
CA PRO A 54 -11.38 -7.37 7.03
C PRO A 54 -10.36 -6.28 7.35
N ARG A 55 -9.49 -6.51 8.35
CA ARG A 55 -8.55 -5.48 8.82
C ARG A 55 -7.64 -4.90 7.73
N SER A 56 -7.45 -5.63 6.62
CA SER A 56 -6.60 -5.21 5.50
C SER A 56 -7.13 -3.97 4.77
N PHE A 57 -8.46 -3.77 4.81
CA PHE A 57 -9.16 -2.63 4.22
C PHE A 57 -9.24 -1.43 5.17
N LEU A 58 -8.72 -1.59 6.39
CA LEU A 58 -8.79 -0.60 7.45
C LEU A 58 -7.40 -0.11 7.83
N GLN A 59 -7.31 1.16 8.21
CA GLN A 59 -6.16 1.78 8.80
C GLN A 59 -6.32 1.82 10.34
N PRO A 60 -5.45 1.12 11.10
CA PRO A 60 -5.50 1.19 12.56
C PRO A 60 -4.84 2.47 13.08
N PHE A 61 -5.46 3.05 14.10
CA PHE A 61 -4.92 4.15 14.89
C PHE A 61 -4.79 3.70 16.34
N GLU A 62 -3.66 4.03 16.94
CA GLU A 62 -3.30 3.69 18.32
C GLU A 62 -2.97 4.98 19.07
N LEU A 63 -3.36 5.07 20.34
CA LEU A 63 -2.94 6.17 21.18
C LEU A 63 -1.49 5.98 21.60
N VAL A 64 -0.69 7.01 21.35
CA VAL A 64 0.73 7.05 21.70
C VAL A 64 0.96 8.29 22.57
N PRO A 65 1.60 8.16 23.75
CA PRO A 65 2.00 9.31 24.54
C PRO A 65 3.11 10.06 23.82
N ARG A 66 3.04 11.39 23.84
CA ARG A 66 4.17 12.22 23.40
C ARG A 66 5.25 12.21 24.49
N PRO A 67 6.54 12.10 24.15
CA PRO A 67 7.60 12.12 25.17
C PRO A 67 7.66 13.45 25.94
N ASP A 68 7.33 14.55 25.26
CA ASP A 68 7.49 15.91 25.82
C ASP A 68 6.24 16.43 26.52
N THR A 69 5.06 15.81 26.31
CA THR A 69 3.79 16.30 26.84
C THR A 69 2.91 15.16 27.37
N ASP A 70 2.08 15.45 28.37
CA ASP A 70 1.06 14.50 28.88
C ASP A 70 -0.15 14.32 27.94
N GLU A 71 0.03 14.60 26.64
CA GLU A 71 -1.01 14.47 25.62
C GLU A 71 -0.91 13.12 24.90
N LEU A 72 -2.06 12.55 24.57
CA LEU A 72 -2.17 11.28 23.84
C LEU A 72 -2.58 11.53 22.40
N TRP A 73 -1.78 11.04 21.46
CA TRP A 73 -1.99 11.25 20.03
C TRP A 73 -2.45 9.96 19.36
N TYR A 74 -3.51 10.03 18.55
CA TYR A 74 -3.86 8.93 17.65
C TYR A 74 -2.88 8.89 16.48
N LEU A 75 -2.14 7.79 16.34
CA LEU A 75 -1.15 7.61 15.28
C LEU A 75 -1.30 6.25 14.56
N PRO A 76 -1.01 6.20 13.25
CA PRO A 76 -1.04 4.97 12.44
C PRO A 76 0.22 4.12 12.68
N ARG A 77 0.32 3.51 13.86
CA ARG A 77 1.53 2.81 14.32
C ARG A 77 1.94 1.60 13.47
N ASP A 78 1.03 1.03 12.68
CA ASP A 78 1.38 -0.04 11.73
C ASP A 78 2.20 0.46 10.52
N LEU A 79 2.19 1.77 10.26
CA LEU A 79 2.98 2.42 9.21
C LEU A 79 4.35 2.91 9.68
N THR A 80 4.54 3.07 11.00
CA THR A 80 5.86 3.44 11.54
C THR A 80 6.84 2.29 11.37
N THR A 81 8.05 2.60 10.93
CA THR A 81 9.17 1.64 10.84
C THR A 81 9.36 1.01 12.21
N ARG A 82 9.35 -0.33 12.26
CA ARG A 82 9.74 -1.01 13.48
C ARG A 82 11.22 -0.72 13.68
N VAL A 83 11.54 -0.03 14.77
CA VAL A 83 12.93 0.09 15.23
C VAL A 83 13.48 -1.35 15.36
N PRO A 84 14.65 -1.65 14.74
CA PRO A 84 15.32 -2.92 14.90
C PRO A 84 15.35 -3.35 16.37
N ARG A 85 15.21 -4.65 16.62
CA ARG A 85 15.16 -5.15 18.00
C ARG A 85 16.44 -4.81 18.78
N GLU A 86 17.54 -4.63 18.08
CA GLU A 86 18.87 -4.30 18.61
C GLU A 86 18.99 -2.85 19.08
N GLU A 87 18.23 -1.92 18.49
CA GLU A 87 18.16 -0.50 18.91
C GLU A 87 17.02 -0.24 19.92
N ARG A 88 16.32 -1.29 20.36
CA ARG A 88 15.41 -1.14 21.48
C ARG A 88 16.23 -1.16 22.75
N ASP A 89 16.53 0.03 23.27
CA ASP A 89 16.89 0.19 24.67
C ASP A 89 15.85 -0.52 25.54
N GLU A 90 16.27 -1.61 26.19
CA GLU A 90 15.46 -2.35 27.17
C GLU A 90 15.28 -1.55 28.47
N THR A 91 15.93 -0.39 28.56
CA THR A 91 15.87 0.59 29.64
C THR A 91 14.63 1.50 29.52
N GLU A 92 13.68 1.24 30.41
CA GLU A 92 12.62 2.11 30.95
C GLU A 92 11.50 2.66 30.04
N THR A 93 11.72 2.97 28.77
CA THR A 93 10.68 3.62 27.93
C THR A 93 9.54 2.69 27.50
N ASN A 94 9.78 1.37 27.43
CA ASN A 94 8.77 0.38 27.03
C ASN A 94 7.88 -0.14 28.18
N LYS A 95 8.18 0.14 29.46
CA LYS A 95 7.35 -0.34 30.58
C LYS A 95 6.04 0.44 30.75
N ARG A 96 5.91 1.65 30.17
CA ARG A 96 4.73 2.52 30.36
C ARG A 96 3.69 2.48 29.24
N SER A 97 4.00 1.95 28.07
CA SER A 97 3.04 1.98 26.95
C SER A 97 2.41 0.61 26.74
N ARG A 98 1.38 0.29 27.54
CA ARG A 98 0.42 -0.70 27.05
C ARG A 98 -0.19 -0.11 25.79
N PRO A 99 0.01 -0.71 24.60
CA PRO A 99 -0.57 -0.18 23.38
C PRO A 99 -2.08 -0.04 23.59
N GLY A 100 -2.59 1.19 23.47
CA GLY A 100 -4.02 1.45 23.59
C GLY A 100 -4.82 0.58 22.61
N ARG A 101 -6.12 0.40 22.85
CA ARG A 101 -6.95 -0.32 21.87
C ARG A 101 -6.84 0.36 20.50
N ARG A 102 -6.62 -0.45 19.47
CA ARG A 102 -6.58 0.03 18.09
C ARG A 102 -7.98 0.36 17.62
N ASN A 103 -8.16 1.59 17.16
CA ASN A 103 -9.35 2.04 16.46
C ASN A 103 -9.10 1.85 14.97
N TYR A 104 -10.01 1.16 14.28
CA TYR A 104 -9.87 0.90 12.85
C TYR A 104 -10.75 1.88 12.10
N VAL A 105 -10.19 2.55 11.11
CA VAL A 105 -10.91 3.45 10.20
C VAL A 105 -10.75 2.91 8.78
N LEU A 106 -11.71 3.14 7.89
CA LEU A 106 -11.56 2.76 6.48
C LEU A 106 -10.29 3.41 5.91
N ALA A 107 -9.46 2.62 5.22
CA ALA A 107 -8.24 3.13 4.61
C ALA A 107 -8.59 3.90 3.32
N ASN A 108 -9.01 5.15 3.48
CA ASN A 108 -9.37 6.06 2.39
C ASN A 108 -8.97 7.51 2.77
N GLN A 109 -8.33 8.22 1.84
CA GLN A 109 -7.79 9.55 2.08
C GLN A 109 -8.89 10.60 2.27
N GLU A 110 -9.88 10.66 1.36
CA GLU A 110 -10.98 11.62 1.43
C GLU A 110 -11.79 11.47 2.72
N LEU A 111 -11.98 10.23 3.20
CA LEU A 111 -12.63 9.98 4.47
C LEU A 111 -11.82 10.55 5.65
N LEU A 112 -10.49 10.43 5.62
CA LEU A 112 -9.63 11.00 6.67
C LEU A 112 -9.60 12.53 6.59
N GLU A 113 -9.60 13.10 5.39
CA GLU A 113 -9.70 14.55 5.18
C GLU A 113 -11.05 15.07 5.72
N ALA A 114 -12.13 14.35 5.44
CA ALA A 114 -13.47 14.65 5.93
C ALA A 114 -13.54 14.73 7.47
N VAL A 115 -12.71 13.99 8.21
CA VAL A 115 -12.67 14.07 9.67
C VAL A 115 -12.20 15.44 10.19
N ASN A 116 -11.43 16.17 9.38
CA ASN A 116 -10.90 17.49 9.71
C ASN A 116 -11.68 18.64 9.04
N SER A 117 -12.36 18.37 7.92
CA SER A 117 -13.17 19.35 7.18
C SER A 117 -14.48 19.69 7.89
N LYS A 118 -14.79 20.99 8.06
CA LYS A 118 -15.93 21.50 8.84
C LYS A 118 -17.33 21.17 8.28
N ARG A 119 -17.45 20.84 6.99
CA ARG A 119 -18.74 20.64 6.29
C ARG A 119 -19.06 19.18 5.97
N SER A 120 -18.24 18.23 6.39
CA SER A 120 -18.36 16.81 6.04
C SER A 120 -19.36 16.01 6.88
N GLY A 121 -19.82 16.56 8.01
CA GLY A 121 -20.58 15.82 9.03
C GLY A 121 -19.74 14.83 9.86
N LEU A 122 -18.47 14.61 9.49
CA LEU A 122 -17.51 13.76 10.20
C LEU A 122 -16.51 14.55 11.04
N THR A 123 -16.59 15.88 11.02
CA THR A 123 -15.70 16.78 11.76
C THR A 123 -15.60 16.38 13.22
N GLY A 124 -14.39 16.11 13.71
CA GLY A 124 -14.16 15.76 15.12
C GLY A 124 -14.68 14.38 15.55
N SER A 125 -15.16 13.55 14.63
CA SER A 125 -15.67 12.19 14.93
C SER A 125 -14.62 11.28 15.57
N TRP A 126 -13.33 11.55 15.37
CA TRP A 126 -12.21 10.87 16.02
C TRP A 126 -12.26 10.95 17.55
N ALA A 127 -12.88 11.98 18.14
CA ALA A 127 -13.01 12.10 19.59
C ALA A 127 -13.89 11.00 20.20
N ARG A 128 -14.72 10.33 19.38
CA ARG A 128 -15.57 9.21 19.79
C ARG A 128 -14.86 7.85 19.73
N PHE A 129 -13.58 7.81 19.36
CA PHE A 129 -12.80 6.58 19.33
C PHE A 129 -12.70 5.99 20.74
N SER A 130 -13.34 4.83 20.93
CA SER A 130 -13.40 4.20 22.24
C SER A 130 -12.02 3.72 22.67
N ASN A 131 -11.55 4.20 23.83
CA ASN A 131 -10.39 3.63 24.49
C ASN A 131 -10.62 3.49 26.01
N PRO A 132 -11.07 2.31 26.48
CA PRO A 132 -11.37 2.09 27.90
C PRO A 132 -10.13 2.11 28.80
N ALA A 133 -8.92 2.14 28.22
CA ALA A 133 -7.68 2.28 28.97
C ALA A 133 -7.35 3.74 29.34
N VAL A 134 -8.11 4.70 28.80
CA VAL A 134 -7.89 6.13 29.02
C VAL A 134 -8.88 6.62 30.06
N GLY A 135 -8.38 7.23 31.14
CA GLY A 135 -9.20 7.79 32.19
C GLY A 135 -9.98 9.04 31.74
N PRO A 136 -11.08 9.38 32.44
CA PRO A 136 -11.79 10.64 32.19
C PRO A 136 -10.84 11.83 32.40
N GLY A 137 -10.73 12.71 31.41
CA GLY A 137 -9.88 13.92 31.46
C GLY A 137 -8.57 13.87 30.66
N ALA A 138 -8.25 12.74 30.02
CA ALA A 138 -7.06 12.68 29.16
C ALA A 138 -7.17 13.61 27.94
N LYS A 139 -6.10 14.35 27.65
CA LYS A 139 -6.01 15.24 26.48
C LYS A 139 -5.70 14.44 25.23
N LEU A 140 -6.74 14.10 24.48
CA LEU A 140 -6.63 13.39 23.20
C LEU A 140 -6.38 14.36 22.04
N ARG A 141 -5.47 14.00 21.15
CA ARG A 141 -5.11 14.80 19.97
C ARG A 141 -5.22 13.99 18.68
N TRP A 142 -5.67 14.68 17.65
CA TRP A 142 -5.69 14.24 16.26
C TRP A 142 -5.05 15.33 15.42
N ARG A 143 -4.31 14.91 14.39
CA ARG A 143 -3.60 15.83 13.50
C ARG A 143 -4.56 16.51 12.52
N ALA A 144 -4.34 17.78 12.25
CA ALA A 144 -5.07 18.51 11.22
C ALA A 144 -4.77 17.99 9.81
N ASP A 145 -3.55 17.47 9.58
CA ASP A 145 -3.03 16.91 8.33
C ASP A 145 -2.99 15.36 8.34
N MET A 146 -3.92 14.71 9.04
CA MET A 146 -3.81 13.25 9.28
C MET A 146 -3.87 12.43 7.98
N ASP A 147 -4.67 12.86 7.02
CA ASP A 147 -4.83 12.25 5.71
C ASP A 147 -3.52 12.31 4.90
N GLU A 148 -2.90 13.50 4.77
CA GLU A 148 -1.59 13.67 4.12
C GLU A 148 -0.49 12.92 4.86
N PHE A 149 -0.51 12.94 6.20
CA PHE A 149 0.45 12.22 7.01
C PHE A 149 0.37 10.70 6.78
N VAL A 150 -0.84 10.13 6.81
CA VAL A 150 -1.06 8.70 6.52
C VAL A 150 -0.63 8.39 5.07
N CYS A 151 -1.00 9.23 4.10
CA CYS A 151 -0.58 9.09 2.70
C CYS A 151 0.95 8.99 2.58
N LYS A 152 1.67 9.96 3.16
CA LYS A 152 3.14 10.01 3.17
C LYS A 152 3.75 8.76 3.80
N MET A 153 3.19 8.30 4.91
CA MET A 153 3.67 7.10 5.60
C MET A 153 3.40 5.82 4.80
N MET A 154 2.25 5.69 4.13
CA MET A 154 1.94 4.57 3.25
C MET A 154 2.85 4.54 2.02
N ARG A 155 3.12 5.69 1.39
CA ARG A 155 4.09 5.82 0.29
C ARG A 155 5.47 5.33 0.69
N LYS A 156 6.01 5.84 1.80
CA LYS A 156 7.30 5.39 2.37
C LYS A 156 7.30 3.89 2.68
N LYS A 157 6.17 3.36 3.17
CA LYS A 157 6.04 1.93 3.46
C LYS A 157 6.11 1.08 2.19
N VAL A 158 5.41 1.47 1.13
CA VAL A 158 5.47 0.80 -0.19
C VAL A 158 6.87 0.89 -0.78
N GLU A 159 7.48 2.08 -0.78
CA GLU A 159 8.85 2.30 -1.24
C GLU A 159 9.83 1.39 -0.47
N GLY A 160 9.75 1.37 0.86
CA GLY A 160 10.59 0.51 1.68
C GLY A 160 10.41 -0.98 1.42
N GLU A 161 9.19 -1.45 1.15
CA GLU A 161 8.92 -2.85 0.78
C GLU A 161 9.48 -3.18 -0.62
N LEU A 162 9.42 -2.26 -1.59
CA LEU A 162 10.04 -2.40 -2.91
C LEU A 162 11.58 -2.45 -2.80
N VAL A 163 12.17 -1.52 -2.05
CA VAL A 163 13.62 -1.47 -1.78
C VAL A 163 14.07 -2.77 -1.10
N ALA A 164 13.34 -3.24 -0.09
CA ALA A 164 13.64 -4.51 0.57
C ALA A 164 13.56 -5.68 -0.42
N LEU A 165 12.51 -5.76 -1.24
CA LEU A 165 12.39 -6.84 -2.23
C LEU A 165 13.56 -6.84 -3.23
N MET A 166 14.03 -5.67 -3.65
CA MET A 166 15.17 -5.54 -4.57
C MET A 166 16.51 -5.91 -3.92
N LYS A 167 16.74 -5.49 -2.66
CA LYS A 167 17.98 -5.82 -1.93
C LYS A 167 18.10 -7.31 -1.62
N TRP A 168 17.02 -7.91 -1.16
CA TRP A 168 17.05 -9.29 -0.64
C TRP A 168 16.73 -10.35 -1.70
N ASN A 169 16.06 -9.99 -2.80
CA ASN A 169 15.55 -10.96 -3.78
C ASN A 169 15.64 -10.44 -5.23
N GLN A 170 16.88 -10.33 -5.76
CA GLN A 170 17.23 -9.76 -7.07
C GLN A 170 16.54 -10.36 -8.30
N GLY A 171 15.75 -11.44 -8.16
CA GLY A 171 15.01 -12.07 -9.24
C GLY A 171 13.49 -11.89 -9.22
N GLN A 172 12.92 -11.19 -8.23
CA GLN A 172 11.45 -11.12 -8.05
C GLN A 172 10.78 -9.97 -8.80
N LEU A 173 11.57 -8.94 -9.10
CA LEU A 173 11.20 -7.87 -10.01
C LEU A 173 11.98 -8.05 -11.31
N SER A 174 11.34 -7.84 -12.45
CA SER A 174 12.01 -7.84 -13.74
C SER A 174 11.56 -6.66 -14.56
N HIS A 175 12.52 -5.89 -15.06
CA HIS A 175 12.22 -4.79 -15.96
C HIS A 175 11.72 -5.30 -17.32
N ALA A 176 10.98 -4.45 -18.02
CA ALA A 176 10.57 -4.64 -19.40
C ALA A 176 10.58 -3.29 -20.10
N LYS A 177 11.46 -3.15 -21.12
CA LYS A 177 11.57 -1.92 -21.91
C LYS A 177 10.30 -1.63 -22.71
N THR A 178 9.68 -2.67 -23.26
CA THR A 178 8.50 -2.56 -24.13
C THR A 178 7.41 -3.54 -23.68
N TRP A 179 6.19 -3.27 -24.13
CA TRP A 179 5.05 -4.15 -23.88
C TRP A 179 5.27 -5.59 -24.38
N ASP A 180 5.92 -5.77 -25.52
CA ASP A 180 6.26 -7.11 -26.03
C ASP A 180 7.19 -7.89 -25.09
N ALA A 181 8.09 -7.19 -24.40
CA ALA A 181 8.95 -7.80 -23.40
C ALA A 181 8.17 -8.21 -22.15
N VAL A 182 7.10 -7.48 -21.80
CA VAL A 182 6.18 -7.81 -20.70
C VAL A 182 5.47 -9.13 -21.00
N VAL A 183 4.87 -9.26 -22.19
CA VAL A 183 4.09 -10.45 -22.60
C VAL A 183 4.93 -11.74 -22.59
N LYS A 184 6.23 -11.63 -22.87
CA LYS A 184 7.15 -12.79 -22.84
C LYS A 184 7.52 -13.25 -21.43
N LYS A 185 7.25 -12.47 -20.37
CA LYS A 185 7.59 -12.84 -18.99
C LYS A 185 6.63 -13.90 -18.46
N LYS A 186 7.18 -14.87 -17.71
CA LYS A 186 6.40 -15.90 -17.01
C LYS A 186 6.14 -15.49 -15.56
N GLN A 187 5.07 -16.04 -14.99
CA GLN A 187 4.71 -15.88 -13.56
C GLN A 187 4.47 -14.41 -13.18
N MET A 188 3.66 -13.68 -13.93
CA MET A 188 3.33 -12.29 -13.61
C MET A 188 2.29 -12.23 -12.49
N GLY A 189 2.59 -11.46 -11.43
CA GLY A 189 1.71 -11.25 -10.27
C GLY A 189 1.14 -9.84 -10.18
N ALA A 190 1.88 -8.84 -10.65
CA ALA A 190 1.41 -7.46 -10.88
C ALA A 190 2.33 -6.76 -11.90
N LEU A 191 1.82 -5.73 -12.57
CA LEU A 191 2.61 -4.85 -13.43
C LEU A 191 2.70 -3.46 -12.81
N LEU A 192 3.88 -2.86 -12.88
CA LEU A 192 4.16 -1.51 -12.38
C LEU A 192 4.49 -0.63 -13.59
N TRP A 193 3.86 0.54 -13.67
CA TRP A 193 4.14 1.56 -14.65
C TRP A 193 4.86 2.74 -13.98
N LEU A 194 6.00 3.14 -14.52
CA LEU A 194 6.89 4.15 -13.95
C LEU A 194 6.84 5.50 -14.70
N GLY A 195 5.93 5.65 -15.65
CA GLY A 195 5.90 6.82 -16.53
C GLY A 195 6.56 6.56 -17.88
N PRO A 196 6.27 7.40 -18.89
CA PRO A 196 6.87 7.28 -20.20
C PRO A 196 8.39 7.41 -20.08
N TYR A 197 9.11 6.42 -20.61
CA TYR A 197 10.55 6.46 -20.67
C TYR A 197 10.98 7.39 -21.82
N LYS A 198 11.58 8.54 -21.49
CA LYS A 198 12.26 9.37 -22.49
C LYS A 198 13.64 8.78 -22.75
N GLU A 199 13.78 8.08 -23.87
CA GLU A 199 15.04 7.58 -24.35
C GLU A 199 15.93 8.80 -24.70
N GLY A 200 16.89 9.14 -23.83
CA GLY A 200 17.78 10.30 -24.04
C GLY A 200 18.43 10.95 -22.81
N THR A 201 18.08 10.59 -21.57
CA THR A 201 18.61 11.29 -20.37
C THR A 201 20.01 10.84 -19.90
N ASP A 202 20.72 10.01 -20.67
CA ASP A 202 22.11 9.57 -20.38
C ASP A 202 23.12 10.12 -21.41
N THR A 203 22.83 11.22 -22.10
CA THR A 203 23.81 11.86 -22.99
C THR A 203 23.71 13.38 -22.86
N PRO A 204 24.80 14.11 -22.54
CA PRO A 204 24.76 15.56 -22.50
C PRO A 204 24.42 16.09 -23.89
N GLU A 205 23.37 16.91 -24.02
CA GLU A 205 22.97 17.53 -25.28
C GLU A 205 24.15 18.27 -25.94
N PRO A 206 24.45 18.02 -27.22
CA PRO A 206 24.93 19.08 -28.08
C PRO A 206 23.70 19.84 -28.61
N ARG A 207 23.57 21.05 -28.12
CA ARG A 207 22.65 22.08 -28.60
C ARG A 207 22.89 22.33 -30.10
N VAL A 208 21.89 22.09 -30.96
CA VAL A 208 21.86 22.65 -32.31
C VAL A 208 20.42 23.05 -32.67
N GLU A 209 20.26 24.34 -32.92
CA GLU A 209 19.09 24.99 -33.52
C GLU A 209 18.98 24.61 -35.01
N GLY A 210 17.76 24.48 -35.54
CA GLY A 210 17.55 24.40 -37.00
C GLY A 210 16.23 23.78 -37.43
N GLU A 211 15.41 24.59 -38.09
CA GLU A 211 14.10 24.29 -38.66
C GLU A 211 14.13 23.22 -39.78
N ALA A 212 13.01 22.48 -39.92
CA ALA A 212 12.20 22.39 -41.16
C ALA A 212 11.40 21.09 -41.21
N ALA A 213 10.08 21.23 -41.39
CA ALA A 213 9.14 20.14 -41.59
C ALA A 213 9.29 19.52 -42.98
N THR A 214 9.29 18.18 -43.06
CA THR A 214 8.83 17.48 -44.27
C THR A 214 8.16 16.14 -43.90
N ASN A 215 6.92 15.98 -44.38
CA ASN A 215 6.10 14.78 -44.27
C ASN A 215 6.65 13.65 -45.18
N LEU A 216 6.63 12.41 -44.69
CA LEU A 216 6.43 11.14 -45.43
C LEU A 216 6.27 10.00 -44.39
N PRO A 217 5.62 8.86 -44.73
CA PRO A 217 4.65 8.17 -43.88
C PRO A 217 5.32 7.21 -42.90
N GLN A 218 5.07 7.39 -41.61
CA GLN A 218 5.56 6.49 -40.58
C GLN A 218 4.73 5.19 -40.57
N ALA A 219 5.43 4.08 -40.79
CA ALA A 219 4.98 2.73 -40.51
C ALA A 219 4.45 2.60 -39.07
N PRO A 220 3.55 1.65 -38.76
CA PRO A 220 2.86 1.60 -37.48
C PRO A 220 3.83 1.18 -36.38
N LEU A 221 4.32 2.15 -35.61
CA LEU A 221 5.08 1.89 -34.39
C LEU A 221 4.12 1.33 -33.33
N THR A 222 4.28 0.04 -33.07
CA THR A 222 4.06 -0.70 -31.82
C THR A 222 3.85 0.20 -30.59
N SER A 223 2.61 0.63 -30.34
CA SER A 223 2.26 1.52 -29.24
C SER A 223 1.99 0.74 -27.95
N SER A 224 2.52 1.24 -26.83
CA SER A 224 2.12 0.81 -25.48
C SER A 224 0.59 0.92 -25.37
N PRO A 225 -0.11 -0.01 -24.67
CA PRO A 225 -1.56 0.05 -24.50
C PRO A 225 -2.02 1.25 -23.65
N ILE A 226 -1.07 2.01 -23.10
CA ILE A 226 -1.29 3.24 -22.34
C ILE A 226 -1.04 4.40 -23.30
N THR A 227 -2.12 4.95 -23.83
CA THR A 227 -2.08 6.10 -24.75
C THR A 227 -2.24 7.44 -24.04
N ASP A 228 -2.55 7.43 -22.73
CA ASP A 228 -2.72 8.64 -21.92
C ASP A 228 -1.39 9.02 -21.24
N GLU A 229 -0.98 10.29 -21.38
CA GLU A 229 0.19 10.85 -20.70
C GLU A 229 0.10 10.74 -19.17
N LYS A 230 -1.12 10.68 -18.62
CA LYS A 230 -1.37 10.51 -17.19
C LYS A 230 -1.18 9.07 -16.71
N GLY A 231 -0.99 8.13 -17.62
CA GLY A 231 -0.77 6.72 -17.32
C GLY A 231 -2.07 5.92 -17.11
N PRO A 232 -1.96 4.69 -16.59
CA PRO A 232 -3.11 3.82 -16.43
C PRO A 232 -4.01 4.29 -15.28
N GLY A 233 -5.32 4.08 -15.44
CA GLY A 233 -6.35 4.45 -14.46
C GLY A 233 -6.23 3.72 -13.12
N GLN A 234 -6.96 4.22 -12.12
CA GLN A 234 -6.78 3.85 -10.71
C GLN A 234 -6.95 2.37 -10.39
N PHE A 235 -7.71 1.59 -11.16
CA PHE A 235 -7.84 0.13 -10.99
C PHE A 235 -7.60 -0.61 -12.30
N ALA A 236 -6.68 -0.10 -13.11
CA ALA A 236 -6.35 -0.71 -14.40
C ALA A 236 -5.96 -2.18 -14.24
N THR A 237 -6.54 -3.01 -15.10
CA THR A 237 -6.17 -4.42 -15.23
C THR A 237 -5.87 -4.72 -16.68
N ILE A 238 -4.88 -5.57 -16.90
CA ILE A 238 -4.50 -6.02 -18.24
C ILE A 238 -4.77 -7.52 -18.37
N SER A 239 -5.23 -7.94 -19.55
CA SER A 239 -5.16 -9.34 -19.98
C SER A 239 -3.89 -9.53 -20.80
N TYR A 240 -3.28 -10.72 -20.74
CA TYR A 240 -2.06 -11.00 -21.49
C TYR A 240 -2.05 -12.42 -22.07
N PRO A 241 -1.51 -12.62 -23.29
CA PRO A 241 -1.36 -13.96 -23.88
C PRO A 241 -0.40 -14.84 -23.06
N PRO A 242 -0.60 -16.17 -22.97
CA PRO A 242 -1.72 -16.96 -23.50
C PRO A 242 -2.93 -17.01 -22.56
N HIS A 243 -2.90 -16.29 -21.42
CA HIS A 243 -3.92 -16.33 -20.39
C HIS A 243 -4.84 -15.12 -20.46
N TRP A 244 -5.50 -14.91 -21.60
CA TRP A 244 -6.41 -13.78 -21.85
C TRP A 244 -7.54 -13.66 -20.81
N GLU A 245 -7.91 -14.76 -20.16
CA GLU A 245 -8.91 -14.79 -19.08
C GLU A 245 -8.40 -14.21 -17.74
N LYS A 246 -7.08 -14.13 -17.54
CA LYS A 246 -6.50 -13.64 -16.29
C LYS A 246 -6.33 -12.13 -16.36
N LYS A 247 -6.99 -11.44 -15.42
CA LYS A 247 -6.78 -10.01 -15.17
C LYS A 247 -5.57 -9.83 -14.25
N LEU A 248 -4.57 -9.10 -14.73
CA LEU A 248 -3.39 -8.71 -13.95
C LEU A 248 -3.52 -7.25 -13.51
N PRO A 249 -3.29 -6.92 -12.24
CA PRO A 249 -3.32 -5.53 -11.79
C PRO A 249 -2.15 -4.74 -12.37
N LEU A 250 -2.46 -3.55 -12.88
CA LEU A 250 -1.51 -2.56 -13.39
C LEU A 250 -1.51 -1.35 -12.44
N HIS A 251 -0.39 -1.14 -11.75
CA HIS A 251 -0.22 -0.06 -10.79
C HIS A 251 0.54 1.11 -11.41
N ASN A 252 -0.05 2.31 -11.37
CA ASN A 252 0.60 3.56 -11.75
C ASN A 252 1.49 4.06 -10.59
N LEU A 253 2.80 3.78 -10.63
CA LEU A 253 3.69 4.18 -9.53
C LEU A 253 3.90 5.68 -9.42
N VAL A 254 3.81 6.41 -10.55
CA VAL A 254 3.89 7.87 -10.55
C VAL A 254 2.75 8.46 -9.72
N MET A 255 1.54 7.95 -9.90
CA MET A 255 0.36 8.34 -9.09
C MET A 255 0.49 7.86 -7.63
N LEU A 256 0.91 6.61 -7.42
CA LEU A 256 0.94 6.01 -6.08
C LEU A 256 2.01 6.64 -5.18
N LEU A 257 3.25 6.76 -5.67
CA LEU A 257 4.40 7.23 -4.90
C LEU A 257 4.70 8.72 -5.10
N GLY A 258 4.19 9.32 -6.18
CA GLY A 258 4.64 10.64 -6.64
C GLY A 258 5.92 10.54 -7.48
N GLN A 259 6.22 11.60 -8.22
CA GLN A 259 7.39 11.67 -9.09
C GLN A 259 8.70 11.49 -8.29
N GLU A 260 8.83 12.18 -7.16
CA GLU A 260 9.98 12.06 -6.24
C GLU A 260 10.24 10.61 -5.79
N GLY A 261 9.18 9.86 -5.49
CA GLY A 261 9.30 8.46 -5.07
C GLY A 261 9.77 7.54 -6.20
N VAL A 262 9.31 7.79 -7.42
CA VAL A 262 9.78 7.04 -8.60
C VAL A 262 11.23 7.39 -8.92
N ASP A 263 11.61 8.66 -8.84
CA ASP A 263 12.98 9.10 -9.09
C ASP A 263 13.95 8.59 -8.03
N SER A 264 13.54 8.54 -6.76
CA SER A 264 14.28 7.87 -5.67
C SER A 264 14.54 6.39 -6.00
N LEU A 265 13.51 5.66 -6.47
CA LEU A 265 13.66 4.25 -6.84
C LEU A 265 14.57 4.05 -8.06
N ARG A 266 14.49 4.95 -9.05
CA ARG A 266 15.37 4.96 -10.23
C ARG A 266 16.82 5.20 -9.85
N ALA A 267 17.09 6.18 -9.00
CA ALA A 267 18.43 6.50 -8.53
C ALA A 267 19.05 5.32 -7.74
N GLN A 268 18.25 4.64 -6.90
CA GLN A 268 18.75 3.50 -6.12
C GLN A 268 18.93 2.22 -6.94
N PHE A 269 18.10 1.98 -7.96
CA PHE A 269 18.08 0.73 -8.73
C PHE A 269 17.97 0.98 -10.24
N PRO A 270 18.97 1.64 -10.86
CA PRO A 270 18.89 2.06 -12.27
C PRO A 270 18.65 0.88 -13.22
N ASN A 271 19.27 -0.28 -12.96
CA ASN A 271 19.15 -1.46 -13.83
C ASN A 271 17.74 -2.10 -13.87
N ILE A 272 16.88 -1.81 -12.91
CA ILE A 272 15.53 -2.40 -12.81
C ILE A 272 14.46 -1.35 -13.05
N MET A 273 14.64 -0.14 -12.54
CA MET A 273 13.62 0.92 -12.53
C MET A 273 13.78 1.93 -13.67
N CYS A 274 14.80 1.79 -14.53
CA CYS A 274 15.00 2.70 -15.67
C CYS A 274 13.86 2.63 -16.69
N HIS A 275 13.25 1.47 -16.90
CA HIS A 275 12.28 1.26 -17.96
C HIS A 275 10.84 1.66 -17.58
N GLU A 276 9.99 1.82 -18.60
CA GLU A 276 8.57 2.17 -18.43
C GLU A 276 7.82 1.16 -17.56
N PHE A 277 8.11 -0.13 -17.73
CA PHE A 277 7.42 -1.22 -17.04
C PHE A 277 8.34 -2.06 -16.16
N VAL A 278 7.84 -2.39 -14.97
CA VAL A 278 8.44 -3.39 -14.07
C VAL A 278 7.42 -4.45 -13.71
N VAL A 279 7.78 -5.70 -13.93
CA VAL A 279 6.94 -6.86 -13.63
C VAL A 279 7.28 -7.38 -12.23
N VAL A 280 6.25 -7.52 -11.39
CA VAL A 280 6.33 -8.21 -10.10
C VAL A 280 5.93 -9.67 -10.29
N LYS A 281 6.80 -10.61 -9.93
CA LYS A 281 6.51 -12.05 -10.08
C LYS A 281 5.42 -12.54 -9.11
N ASP A 282 4.65 -13.54 -9.50
CA ASP A 282 3.66 -14.23 -8.68
C ASP A 282 4.32 -15.27 -7.76
N LYS A 283 4.92 -14.76 -6.70
CA LYS A 283 5.68 -15.52 -5.72
C LYS A 283 5.22 -15.16 -4.31
N GLN A 284 5.55 -15.99 -3.32
CA GLN A 284 5.04 -15.78 -1.95
C GLN A 284 5.71 -14.56 -1.30
N GLU A 285 6.96 -14.32 -1.66
CA GLU A 285 7.81 -13.22 -1.23
C GLU A 285 7.28 -11.86 -1.70
N THR A 286 6.59 -11.83 -2.84
CA THR A 286 6.01 -10.60 -3.42
C THR A 286 4.61 -10.29 -2.91
N VAL A 287 4.00 -11.16 -2.10
CA VAL A 287 2.62 -10.97 -1.60
C VAL A 287 2.53 -9.70 -0.75
N SER A 288 3.52 -9.44 0.12
CA SER A 288 3.52 -8.26 0.98
C SER A 288 3.51 -6.96 0.16
N VAL A 289 4.43 -6.83 -0.79
CA VAL A 289 4.53 -5.68 -1.70
C VAL A 289 3.22 -5.50 -2.49
N ARG A 290 2.68 -6.57 -3.08
CA ARG A 290 1.41 -6.52 -3.83
C ARG A 290 0.23 -6.08 -2.95
N GLN A 291 0.17 -6.52 -1.69
CA GLN A 291 -0.86 -6.08 -0.75
C GLN A 291 -0.74 -4.60 -0.41
N TRP A 292 0.48 -4.09 -0.20
CA TRP A 292 0.71 -2.69 0.11
C TRP A 292 0.44 -1.77 -1.07
N LEU A 293 0.85 -2.17 -2.29
CA LEU A 293 0.50 -1.45 -3.52
C LEU A 293 -1.01 -1.31 -3.68
N TRP A 294 -1.73 -2.42 -3.53
CA TRP A 294 -3.18 -2.41 -3.60
C TRP A 294 -3.82 -1.59 -2.46
N LYS A 295 -3.31 -1.68 -1.22
CA LYS A 295 -3.81 -0.89 -0.09
C LYS A 295 -3.61 0.61 -0.31
N LEU A 296 -2.46 1.03 -0.83
CA LEU A 296 -2.18 2.44 -1.15
C LEU A 296 -3.07 2.94 -2.30
N GLN A 297 -3.25 2.12 -3.33
CA GLN A 297 -4.15 2.42 -4.44
C GLN A 297 -5.60 2.63 -3.97
N GLN A 298 -6.09 1.76 -3.07
CA GLN A 298 -7.39 1.91 -2.43
C GLN A 298 -7.45 3.14 -1.52
N PHE A 299 -6.36 3.47 -0.83
CA PHE A 299 -6.29 4.64 0.03
C PHE A 299 -6.46 5.94 -0.76
N LEU A 300 -5.84 6.01 -1.94
CA LEU A 300 -5.93 7.16 -2.85
C LEU A 300 -7.21 7.17 -3.70
N SER A 301 -8.12 6.19 -3.53
CA SER A 301 -9.33 6.12 -4.35
C SER A 301 -10.33 7.18 -3.94
N LYS A 302 -10.78 7.95 -4.92
CA LYS A 302 -11.90 8.85 -4.74
C LYS A 302 -13.16 8.03 -4.50
N LEU A 303 -13.99 8.46 -3.56
CA LEU A 303 -15.33 7.94 -3.42
C LEU A 303 -16.13 8.48 -4.61
N GLU A 304 -16.63 7.60 -5.46
CA GLU A 304 -17.55 8.03 -6.52
C GLU A 304 -18.83 8.55 -5.84
N ASP A 305 -19.20 9.79 -6.17
CA ASP A 305 -20.48 10.38 -5.76
C ASP A 305 -21.60 9.60 -6.48
N ASN A 306 -22.20 8.64 -5.77
CA ASN A 306 -23.43 7.96 -6.19
C ASN A 306 -24.66 8.75 -5.76
#